data_AF-A0A2V9LTT5-F1
#
_entry.id   AF-A0A2V9LTT5-F1
#
_cell.length_a   1.000
_cell.length_b   1.000
_cell.length_c   1.000
_cell.angle_alpha   90.00
_cell.angle_beta   90.00
_cell.angle_gamma   90.00
#
_symmetry.space_group_name_H-M   'P 1'
#
loop_
_entity.id
_entity.type
_entity.pdbx_description
1 polymer ?
#
loop_
_entity_poly.entity_id
_entity_poly.type
_entity_poly.pdbx_seq_one_letter_code
_entity_poly.pdbx_strand_id
1 'polypeptide(L)'
;MRSKKSAAFRLKVIAAVGLGGLALGYALSPFVPTIMKLWTTSYGLASAGVACLMFLVFYGIIDLVGWHRWAFPFAVIGTNALAAYLSSSVARLGQITGIFTRAGAPYLGDADALVHAMLLLAVEWAILYRLYRRRIFLSA
;
A
#
# COMPACT_ATOMS: atom_id res chain seq x y z
N MET A 1 -18.25 21.36 -10.73
CA MET A 1 -19.54 20.63 -10.65
C MET A 1 -19.47 19.55 -9.56
N ARG A 2 -19.85 19.85 -8.30
CA ARG A 2 -19.93 18.83 -7.23
C ARG A 2 -21.26 18.10 -7.37
N SER A 3 -21.22 16.89 -7.94
CA SER A 3 -22.40 16.03 -8.11
C SER A 3 -23.14 15.83 -6.78
N LYS A 4 -24.41 16.26 -6.72
CA LYS A 4 -25.37 16.14 -5.59
C LYS A 4 -25.78 14.68 -5.29
N LYS A 5 -24.98 13.68 -5.68
CA LYS A 5 -25.28 12.28 -5.39
C LYS A 5 -24.81 11.95 -3.97
N SER A 6 -25.74 11.44 -3.15
CA SER A 6 -25.48 10.99 -1.78
C SER A 6 -24.31 10.00 -1.72
N ALA A 7 -23.52 10.03 -0.65
CA ALA A 7 -22.38 9.13 -0.43
C ALA A 7 -22.79 7.65 -0.60
N ALA A 8 -24.01 7.30 -0.15
CA ALA A 8 -24.60 5.98 -0.32
C ALA A 8 -24.73 5.54 -1.78
N PHE A 9 -25.03 6.47 -2.71
CA PHE A 9 -25.10 6.15 -4.13
C PHE A 9 -23.72 5.82 -4.70
N ARG A 10 -22.67 6.56 -4.29
CA ARG A 10 -21.30 6.32 -4.76
C ARG A 10 -20.78 4.96 -4.29
N LEU A 11 -21.02 4.62 -3.03
CA LEU A 11 -20.70 3.31 -2.46
C LEU A 11 -21.37 2.18 -3.24
N LYS A 12 -22.67 2.30 -3.53
CA LYS A 12 -23.41 1.31 -4.31
C LYS A 12 -22.84 1.12 -5.71
N VAL A 13 -22.48 2.21 -6.40
CA VAL A 13 -21.87 2.13 -7.73
C VAL A 13 -20.52 1.44 -7.68
N ILE A 14 -19.64 1.82 -6.75
CA ILE A 14 -18.31 1.20 -6.61
C ILE A 14 -18.44 -0.28 -6.27
N ALA A 15 -19.37 -0.64 -5.36
CA ALA A 15 -19.63 -2.02 -5.00
C ALA A 15 -20.16 -2.84 -6.20
N ALA A 16 -21.10 -2.29 -6.95
CA ALA A 16 -21.66 -2.95 -8.13
C ALA A 16 -20.61 -3.13 -9.24
N VAL A 17 -19.79 -2.11 -9.50
CA VAL A 17 -18.68 -2.19 -10.48
C VAL A 17 -17.62 -3.20 -10.02
N GLY A 18 -17.25 -3.19 -8.74
CA GLY A 18 -16.27 -4.11 -8.18
C GLY A 18 -16.73 -5.57 -8.25
N LEU A 19 -17.96 -5.85 -7.77
CA LEU A 19 -18.55 -7.18 -7.85
C LEU A 19 -18.79 -7.61 -9.29
N GLY A 20 -19.25 -6.71 -10.15
CA GLY A 20 -19.48 -6.97 -11.57
C GLY A 20 -18.18 -7.32 -12.31
N GLY A 21 -17.11 -6.54 -12.10
CA GLY A 21 -15.80 -6.83 -12.69
C GLY A 21 -15.22 -8.15 -12.21
N LEU A 22 -15.37 -8.46 -10.92
CA LEU A 22 -14.91 -9.72 -10.35
C LEU A 22 -15.71 -10.91 -10.92
N ALA A 23 -17.04 -10.82 -10.94
CA ALA A 23 -17.91 -11.85 -11.51
C ALA A 23 -17.64 -12.08 -13.00
N LEU A 24 -17.51 -11.01 -13.79
CA LEU A 24 -17.19 -11.11 -15.22
C LEU A 24 -15.79 -11.67 -15.46
N GLY A 25 -14.80 -11.28 -14.66
CA GLY A 25 -13.44 -11.81 -14.76
C GLY A 25 -13.40 -13.32 -14.53
N TYR A 26 -14.11 -13.83 -13.52
CA TYR A 26 -14.23 -15.27 -13.28
C TYR A 26 -15.11 -15.99 -14.31
N ALA A 27 -16.19 -15.36 -14.77
CA ALA A 27 -17.05 -15.93 -15.82
C ALA A 27 -16.32 -16.07 -17.17
N LEU A 28 -15.32 -15.22 -17.43
CA LEU A 28 -14.47 -15.30 -18.61
C LEU A 28 -13.32 -16.32 -18.45
N SER A 29 -13.06 -16.79 -17.23
CA SER A 29 -12.00 -17.76 -16.93
C SER A 29 -12.04 -19.08 -17.72
N PRO A 30 -13.21 -19.65 -18.10
CA PRO A 30 -13.28 -20.85 -18.93
C PRO A 30 -12.82 -20.63 -20.38
N PHE A 31 -12.97 -19.41 -20.91
CA PHE A 31 -12.58 -19.07 -22.28
C PHE A 31 -11.17 -18.52 -22.37
N VAL A 32 -10.82 -17.65 -21.42
CA VAL A 32 -9.51 -17.03 -21.30
C VAL A 32 -9.02 -17.32 -19.89
N PRO A 33 -8.01 -18.20 -19.72
CA PRO A 33 -7.55 -18.61 -18.40
C PRO A 33 -7.00 -17.41 -17.64
N THR A 34 -7.33 -17.33 -16.35
CA THR A 34 -6.94 -16.22 -15.48
C THR A 34 -5.46 -16.34 -15.12
N ILE A 35 -4.57 -15.81 -15.98
CA ILE A 35 -3.12 -15.91 -15.82
C ILE A 35 -2.53 -14.51 -15.64
N MET A 36 -2.00 -14.25 -14.45
CA MET A 36 -1.29 -13.01 -14.11
C MET A 36 -0.06 -12.78 -14.99
N LYS A 37 0.71 -13.85 -15.27
CA LYS A 37 1.95 -13.78 -16.08
C LYS A 37 1.72 -13.27 -17.49
N LEU A 38 0.53 -13.51 -18.06
CA LEU A 38 0.17 -13.13 -19.42
C LEU A 38 -0.77 -11.92 -19.45
N TRP A 39 -1.09 -11.33 -18.29
CA TRP A 39 -2.01 -10.19 -18.18
C TRP A 39 -3.31 -10.39 -18.97
N THR A 40 -3.85 -11.60 -18.90
CA THR A 40 -5.06 -11.99 -19.62
C THR A 40 -6.25 -11.09 -19.27
N THR A 41 -7.17 -10.89 -20.22
CA THR A 41 -8.34 -10.01 -20.02
C THR A 41 -9.19 -10.44 -18.81
N SER A 42 -9.36 -11.74 -18.58
CA SER A 42 -10.03 -12.29 -17.39
C SER A 42 -9.34 -11.86 -16.10
N TYR A 43 -8.00 -11.92 -16.05
CA TYR A 43 -7.20 -11.47 -14.92
C TYR A 43 -7.26 -9.94 -14.74
N GLY A 44 -7.17 -9.17 -15.82
CA GLY A 44 -7.30 -7.71 -15.78
C GLY A 44 -8.66 -7.27 -15.21
N LEU A 45 -9.73 -7.94 -15.63
CA LEU A 45 -11.09 -7.60 -15.16
C LEU A 45 -11.31 -8.02 -13.71
N ALA A 46 -10.84 -9.22 -13.33
CA ALA A 46 -10.89 -9.69 -11.94
C ALA A 46 -10.07 -8.79 -11.00
N SER A 47 -8.84 -8.44 -11.38
CA SER A 47 -7.97 -7.56 -10.57
C SER A 47 -8.51 -6.13 -10.46
N ALA A 48 -9.08 -5.57 -11.53
CA ALA A 48 -9.77 -4.28 -11.48
C ALA A 48 -11.00 -4.33 -10.55
N GLY A 49 -11.77 -5.43 -10.57
CA GLY A 49 -12.88 -5.68 -9.65
C GLY A 49 -12.42 -5.68 -8.18
N VAL A 50 -11.36 -6.45 -7.87
CA VAL A 50 -10.74 -6.47 -6.54
C VAL A 50 -10.26 -5.08 -6.11
N ALA A 51 -9.60 -4.34 -7.01
CA ALA A 51 -9.13 -2.98 -6.71
C ALA A 51 -10.29 -2.02 -6.37
N CYS A 52 -11.41 -2.11 -7.10
CA CYS A 52 -12.62 -1.34 -6.80
C CYS A 52 -13.21 -1.69 -5.43
N LEU A 53 -13.23 -2.98 -5.06
CA LEU A 53 -13.71 -3.41 -3.75
C LEU A 53 -12.77 -2.98 -2.62
N MET A 54 -11.46 -3.05 -2.81
CA MET A 54 -10.50 -2.49 -1.85
C MET A 54 -10.68 -0.98 -1.68
N PHE A 55 -10.87 -0.26 -2.80
CA PHE A 55 -11.17 1.17 -2.75
C PHE A 55 -12.47 1.46 -1.99
N LEU A 56 -13.51 0.65 -2.18
CA LEU A 56 -14.77 0.76 -1.42
C LEU A 56 -14.53 0.65 0.09
N VAL A 57 -13.72 -0.33 0.51
CA VAL A 57 -13.39 -0.55 1.93
C VAL A 57 -12.63 0.65 2.50
N PHE A 58 -11.58 1.11 1.81
CA PHE A 58 -10.82 2.27 2.28
C PHE A 58 -11.65 3.55 2.29
N TYR A 59 -12.48 3.77 1.28
CA TYR A 59 -13.42 4.89 1.25
C TYR A 59 -14.40 4.83 2.44
N GLY A 60 -14.93 3.66 2.76
CA GLY A 60 -15.80 3.48 3.93
C GLY A 60 -15.08 3.77 5.25
N ILE A 61 -13.87 3.24 5.45
CA ILE A 61 -13.14 3.41 6.70
C ILE A 61 -12.66 4.87 6.88
N ILE A 62 -12.16 5.49 5.82
CA ILE A 62 -11.55 6.83 5.89
C ILE A 62 -12.61 7.92 5.81
N ASP A 63 -13.52 7.88 4.82
CA ASP A 63 -14.43 8.98 4.54
C ASP A 63 -15.79 8.88 5.26
N LEU A 64 -16.25 7.67 5.60
CA LEU A 64 -17.50 7.49 6.37
C LEU A 64 -17.23 7.36 7.87
N VAL A 65 -16.34 6.45 8.28
CA VAL A 65 -16.04 6.22 9.70
C VAL A 65 -15.10 7.29 10.27
N GLY A 66 -14.32 7.99 9.41
CA GLY A 66 -13.40 9.03 9.85
C GLY A 66 -12.16 8.49 10.57
N TRP A 67 -11.87 7.19 10.45
CA TRP A 67 -10.75 6.59 11.16
C TRP A 67 -9.45 6.76 10.36
N HIS A 68 -8.76 7.89 10.58
CA HIS A 68 -7.55 8.23 9.82
C HIS A 68 -6.23 7.78 10.47
N ARG A 69 -6.26 7.46 11.78
CA ARG A 69 -5.05 7.20 12.59
C ARG A 69 -4.23 6.02 12.06
N TRP A 70 -4.87 4.96 11.57
CA TRP A 70 -4.18 3.79 11.01
C TRP A 70 -3.60 4.06 9.61
N ALA A 71 -4.22 4.97 8.85
CA ALA A 71 -3.76 5.33 7.50
C ALA A 71 -2.55 6.28 7.54
N PHE A 72 -2.31 6.96 8.66
CA PHE A 72 -1.22 7.92 8.83
C PHE A 72 0.17 7.37 8.48
N PRO A 73 0.65 6.23 9.04
CA PRO A 73 1.97 5.71 8.69
C PRO A 73 2.10 5.38 7.20
N PHE A 74 1.04 4.85 6.57
CA PHE A 74 1.01 4.56 5.14
C PHE A 74 0.99 5.83 4.28
N ALA A 75 0.28 6.87 4.72
CA ALA A 75 0.24 8.16 4.03
C ALA A 75 1.62 8.85 4.02
N VAL A 76 2.39 8.74 5.10
CA VAL A 76 3.77 9.25 5.18
C VAL A 76 4.66 8.59 4.12
N ILE A 77 4.57 7.26 3.99
CA ILE A 77 5.33 6.51 2.98
C ILE A 77 4.83 6.85 1.58
N GLY A 78 3.51 6.83 1.35
CA GLY A 78 2.91 7.03 0.02
C GLY A 78 3.17 8.41 -0.57
N THR A 79 3.18 9.46 0.25
CA THR A 79 3.50 10.83 -0.20
C THR A 79 4.97 11.02 -0.59
N ASN A 80 5.85 10.12 -0.16
CA ASN A 80 7.28 10.12 -0.45
C ASN A 80 7.74 8.77 -1.02
N ALA A 81 6.92 8.15 -1.85
CA ALA A 81 7.18 6.81 -2.38
C ALA A 81 8.51 6.74 -3.17
N LEU A 82 8.87 7.80 -3.90
CA LEU A 82 10.17 7.87 -4.58
C LEU A 82 11.33 7.92 -3.59
N ALA A 83 11.19 8.68 -2.50
CA ALA A 83 12.19 8.73 -1.45
C ALA A 83 12.37 7.35 -0.77
N ALA A 84 11.27 6.64 -0.54
CA ALA A 84 11.28 5.28 0.00
C ALA A 84 11.91 4.27 -0.98
N TYR A 85 11.67 4.43 -2.28
CA TYR A 85 12.33 3.61 -3.29
C TYR A 85 13.85 3.86 -3.32
N LEU A 86 14.26 5.13 -3.30
CA LEU A 86 15.67 5.53 -3.34
C LEU A 86 16.40 5.32 -2.00
N SER A 87 15.72 5.23 -0.87
CA SER A 87 16.36 5.01 0.44
C SER A 87 17.11 3.68 0.49
N SER A 88 16.56 2.67 -0.18
CA SER A 88 17.17 1.34 -0.30
C SER A 88 18.47 1.35 -1.12
N SER A 89 18.57 2.20 -2.15
CA SER A 89 19.68 2.21 -3.11
C SER A 89 20.73 3.29 -2.82
N VAL A 90 20.31 4.49 -2.42
CA VAL A 90 21.20 5.65 -2.22
C VAL A 90 21.77 5.70 -0.81
N ALA A 91 20.95 5.39 0.21
CA ALA A 91 21.35 5.61 1.60
C ALA A 91 21.97 4.38 2.28
N ARG A 92 21.98 3.20 1.61
CA ARG A 92 22.46 1.91 2.17
C ARG A 92 22.02 1.73 3.62
N LEU A 93 20.78 2.10 3.94
CA LEU A 93 20.31 2.20 5.32
C LEU A 93 20.45 0.87 6.06
N GLY A 94 20.30 -0.26 5.36
CA GLY A 94 20.57 -1.59 5.90
C GLY A 94 22.00 -1.81 6.42
N GLN A 95 23.01 -1.17 5.82
CA GLN A 95 24.38 -1.24 6.35
C GLN A 95 24.55 -0.39 7.61
N ILE A 96 23.91 0.78 7.66
CA ILE A 96 23.96 1.67 8.83
C ILE A 96 23.20 1.06 10.00
N THR A 97 22.00 0.52 9.78
CA THR A 97 21.22 -0.19 10.81
C THR A 97 21.90 -1.49 11.23
N GLY A 98 22.60 -2.15 10.30
CA GLY A 98 23.40 -3.35 10.55
C GLY A 98 24.52 -3.14 11.57
N ILE A 99 25.08 -1.94 11.68
CA ILE A 99 26.10 -1.61 12.71
C ILE A 99 25.46 -1.61 14.10
N PHE A 100 24.24 -1.08 14.23
CA PHE A 100 23.52 -1.02 15.50
C PHE A 100 22.94 -2.38 15.91
N THR A 101 22.43 -3.17 14.96
CA THR A 101 21.92 -4.52 15.28
C THR A 101 23.04 -5.53 15.52
N ARG A 102 24.18 -5.46 14.83
CA ARG A 102 25.34 -6.33 15.11
C ARG A 102 25.88 -6.17 16.53
N ALA A 103 25.80 -4.97 17.11
CA ALA A 103 26.19 -4.73 18.50
C ALA A 103 25.25 -5.42 19.52
N GLY A 104 23.97 -5.60 19.16
CA GLY A 104 22.95 -6.28 19.98
C GLY A 104 22.77 -7.76 19.64
N ALA A 105 23.23 -8.22 18.48
CA ALA A 105 23.06 -9.58 17.96
C ALA A 105 23.38 -10.72 18.95
N PRO A 106 24.40 -10.63 19.84
CA PRO A 106 24.66 -11.71 20.80
C PRO A 106 23.53 -11.94 21.81
N TYR A 107 22.69 -10.93 22.05
CA TYR A 107 21.63 -10.98 23.06
C TYR A 107 20.25 -11.36 22.50
N LEU A 108 20.09 -11.38 21.17
CA LEU A 108 18.79 -11.56 20.52
C LEU A 108 18.55 -12.95 19.91
N GLY A 109 19.59 -13.74 19.64
CA GLY A 109 19.44 -15.08 19.07
C GLY A 109 18.60 -15.09 17.79
N ASP A 110 17.58 -15.96 17.73
CA ASP A 110 16.70 -16.12 16.56
C ASP A 110 15.83 -14.89 16.24
N ALA A 111 15.68 -13.95 17.18
CA ALA A 111 14.91 -12.73 16.98
C ALA A 111 15.69 -11.63 16.25
N ASP A 112 16.99 -11.81 16.00
CA ASP A 112 17.86 -10.82 15.36
C ASP A 112 17.31 -10.35 14.01
N ALA A 113 16.87 -11.27 13.15
CA ALA A 113 16.34 -10.94 11.83
C ALA A 113 15.07 -10.08 11.90
N LEU A 114 14.17 -10.38 12.85
CA LEU A 114 12.93 -9.64 13.04
C LEU A 114 13.20 -8.25 13.60
N VAL A 115 14.11 -8.14 14.57
CA VAL A 115 14.49 -6.86 15.17
C VAL A 115 15.24 -5.99 14.18
N HIS A 116 16.12 -6.56 13.36
CA HIS A 116 16.78 -5.84 12.28
C HIS A 116 15.77 -5.29 11.26
N ALA A 117 14.80 -6.09 10.84
CA ALA A 117 13.76 -5.66 9.91
C ALA A 117 12.88 -4.54 10.50
N MET A 118 12.48 -4.68 11.76
CA MET A 118 11.69 -3.66 12.48
C MET A 118 12.46 -2.35 12.64
N LEU A 119 13.76 -2.42 12.97
CA LEU A 119 14.62 -1.25 13.13
C LEU A 119 14.86 -0.54 11.80
N LEU A 120 15.10 -1.30 10.72
CA LEU A 120 15.24 -0.76 9.37
C LEU A 120 13.96 -0.02 8.96
N LEU A 121 12.80 -0.65 9.14
CA LEU A 121 11.50 -0.04 8.85
C LEU A 121 11.28 1.23 9.68
N ALA A 122 11.62 1.22 10.97
CA ALA A 122 11.47 2.37 11.85
C ALA A 122 12.37 3.54 11.45
N VAL A 123 13.62 3.28 11.07
CA VAL A 123 14.57 4.30 10.61
C VAL A 123 14.13 4.89 9.27
N GLU A 124 13.75 4.05 8.31
CA GLU A 124 13.21 4.52 7.03
C GLU A 124 11.95 5.37 7.23
N TRP A 125 11.02 4.88 8.06
CA TRP A 125 9.82 5.63 8.38
C TRP A 125 10.12 6.97 9.06
N ALA A 126 11.09 7.03 9.98
CA ALA A 126 11.49 8.28 10.63
C ALA A 126 12.07 9.31 9.64
N ILE A 127 12.84 8.85 8.65
CA ILE A 127 13.37 9.70 7.57
C ILE A 127 12.22 10.23 6.71
N LEU A 128 11.32 9.35 6.27
CA LEU A 128 10.14 9.72 5.47
C LEU A 128 9.21 10.66 6.26
N TYR A 129 9.04 10.43 7.55
CA TYR A 129 8.28 11.30 8.43
C TYR A 129 8.90 12.69 8.55
N ARG A 130 10.24 12.79 8.59
CA ARG A 130 10.96 14.07 8.59
C ARG A 130 10.75 14.82 7.28
N LEU A 131 10.80 14.13 6.14
CA LEU A 131 10.52 14.70 4.81
C LEU A 131 9.07 15.19 4.72
N TYR A 132 8.11 14.36 5.17
CA TYR A 132 6.70 14.70 5.26
C TYR A 132 6.44 15.95 6.10
N ARG A 133 7.04 16.03 7.30
CA ARG A 133 6.94 17.21 8.19
C ARG A 133 7.55 18.47 7.57
N ARG A 134 8.57 18.33 6.73
CA ARG A 134 9.19 19.45 6.01
C ARG A 134 8.49 19.80 4.69
N ARG A 135 7.41 19.08 4.33
CA ARG A 135 6.67 19.26 3.07
C ARG A 135 7.55 19.11 1.83
N ILE A 136 8.64 18.36 1.93
CA ILE A 136 9.51 18.06 0.79
C ILE A 136 8.96 16.77 0.19
N PHE A 137 8.37 16.88 -1.00
CA PHE A 137 7.83 15.74 -1.75
C PHE A 137 8.70 15.51 -2.98
N LEU A 138 9.42 14.40 -2.98
CA LEU A 138 10.19 13.98 -4.15
C LEU A 138 9.23 13.37 -5.17
N SER A 139 8.95 14.12 -6.22
CA SER A 139 8.27 13.65 -7.42
C SER A 139 9.31 13.44 -8.52
N ALA A 140 9.16 12.36 -9.29
CA ALA A 140 9.85 12.18 -10.57
C ALA A 140 9.16 13.00 -11.66
#